data_AF-A0A3C2BZP6-F1
#
_entry.id   AF-A0A3C2BZP6-F1
#
_cell.length_a   1.000
_cell.length_b   1.000
_cell.length_c   1.000
_cell.angle_alpha   90.00
_cell.angle_beta   90.00
_cell.angle_gamma   90.00
#
_symmetry.space_group_name_H-M   'P 1'
#
loop_
_entity.id
_entity.type
_entity.pdbx_description
1 polymer ?
#
loop_
_entity_poly.entity_id
_entity_poly.type
_entity_poly.pdbx_seq_one_letter_code
_entity_poly.pdbx_strand_id
1 'polypeptide(L)'
;LFATERWTVLAEAGALPQRPLWASTGVKDPAYSDTLYVTELVAPGVVNTMPEKTLDATFDHGVVTGDTISGTYAEAKGVLNALEGLGISYNEVVALLESEGLDKFVTSWKELLADVEGALAAARKSS
;
A
#
# COMPACT_ATOMS: atom_id res chain seq x y z
N LEU A 1 -6.46 -9.22 -17.21
CA LEU A 1 -5.00 -9.17 -17.43
C LEU A 1 -4.39 -10.56 -17.40
N PHE A 2 -4.26 -11.21 -16.24
CA PHE A 2 -3.60 -12.52 -16.11
C PHE A 2 -4.43 -13.74 -16.55
N ALA A 3 -5.72 -13.57 -16.83
CA ALA A 3 -6.57 -14.63 -17.39
C ALA A 3 -6.65 -14.60 -18.94
N THR A 4 -5.75 -13.86 -19.60
CA THR A 4 -5.79 -13.68 -21.06
C THR A 4 -4.84 -14.65 -21.76
N GLU A 5 -5.16 -15.03 -23.00
CA GLU A 5 -4.29 -15.89 -23.83
C GLU A 5 -2.86 -15.32 -23.95
N ARG A 6 -2.75 -14.00 -24.13
CA ARG A 6 -1.47 -13.29 -24.14
C ARG A 6 -0.66 -13.57 -22.87
N TRP A 7 -1.29 -13.61 -21.71
CA TRP A 7 -0.61 -13.92 -20.46
C TRP A 7 -0.20 -15.39 -20.39
N THR A 8 -1.07 -16.31 -20.83
CA THR A 8 -0.76 -17.75 -20.85
C THR A 8 0.53 -18.04 -21.61
N VAL A 9 0.70 -17.47 -22.80
CA VAL A 9 1.94 -17.62 -23.60
C VAL A 9 3.17 -17.10 -22.87
N LEU A 10 3.05 -15.97 -22.15
CA LEU A 10 4.17 -15.41 -21.37
C LEU A 10 4.51 -16.29 -20.17
N ALA A 11 3.52 -16.80 -19.46
CA ALA A 11 3.71 -17.67 -18.31
C ALA A 11 4.36 -19.00 -18.72
N GLU A 12 3.95 -19.59 -19.85
CA GLU A 12 4.58 -20.78 -20.43
C GLU A 12 6.05 -20.55 -20.81
N ALA A 13 6.40 -19.31 -21.19
CA ALA A 13 7.77 -18.89 -21.43
C ALA A 13 8.55 -18.53 -20.14
N GLY A 14 7.97 -18.71 -18.95
CA GLY A 14 8.61 -18.48 -17.65
C GLY A 14 8.42 -17.08 -17.06
N ALA A 15 7.52 -16.25 -17.61
CA ALA A 15 7.22 -14.95 -17.02
C ALA A 15 6.53 -15.09 -15.64
N LEU A 16 6.87 -14.19 -14.71
CA LEU A 16 6.26 -14.12 -13.39
C LEU A 16 5.21 -13.00 -13.33
N PRO A 17 4.02 -13.24 -12.76
CA PRO A 17 3.00 -12.20 -12.64
C PRO A 17 3.46 -11.10 -11.68
N GLN A 18 3.13 -9.85 -12.01
CA GLN A 18 3.24 -8.76 -11.04
C GLN A 18 2.23 -9.00 -9.93
N ARG A 19 2.73 -9.19 -8.72
CA ARG A 19 1.93 -9.37 -7.52
C ARG A 19 1.41 -8.01 -7.05
N PRO A 20 0.10 -7.82 -6.83
CA PRO A 20 -0.40 -6.63 -6.15
C PRO A 20 0.24 -6.51 -4.77
N LEU A 21 0.61 -5.29 -4.39
CA LEU A 21 1.23 -5.00 -3.10
C LEU A 21 0.41 -3.93 -2.37
N TRP A 22 -0.05 -4.26 -1.17
CA TRP A 22 -0.68 -3.32 -0.25
C TRP A 22 0.39 -2.57 0.52
N ALA A 23 0.40 -1.24 0.41
CA ALA A 23 1.32 -0.35 1.12
C ALA A 23 0.55 0.58 2.05
N SER A 24 1.26 1.20 2.99
CA SER A 24 0.67 2.10 4.00
C SER A 24 -0.41 1.41 4.84
N THR A 25 -0.22 0.13 5.17
CA THR A 25 -1.17 -0.72 5.90
C THR A 25 -1.12 -0.56 7.41
N GLY A 26 -0.39 0.44 7.92
CA GLY A 26 -0.47 0.82 9.33
C GLY A 26 -1.69 1.68 9.59
N VAL A 27 -2.61 1.20 10.43
CA VAL A 27 -3.83 1.90 10.84
C VAL A 27 -3.50 3.24 11.51
N LYS A 28 -4.25 4.28 11.15
CA LYS A 28 -4.00 5.66 11.59
C LYS A 28 -4.98 6.15 12.65
N ASP A 29 -6.16 5.54 12.71
CA ASP A 29 -7.22 5.88 13.66
C ASP A 29 -7.30 4.77 14.72
N PRO A 30 -7.08 5.07 16.02
CA PRO A 30 -7.10 4.08 17.09
C PRO A 30 -8.47 3.45 17.34
N ALA A 31 -9.54 3.96 16.73
CA ALA A 31 -10.86 3.33 16.80
C ALA A 31 -10.94 2.00 16.01
N TYR A 32 -10.00 1.75 15.10
CA TYR A 32 -9.94 0.52 14.32
C TYR A 32 -8.92 -0.47 14.91
N SER A 33 -9.13 -1.76 14.65
CA SER A 33 -8.11 -2.79 14.92
C SER A 33 -6.81 -2.41 14.23
N ASP A 34 -5.69 -2.42 14.94
CA ASP A 34 -4.37 -2.09 14.38
C ASP A 34 -3.86 -3.11 13.34
N THR A 35 -4.53 -4.28 13.25
CA THR A 35 -4.35 -5.32 12.23
C THR A 35 -5.27 -5.21 11.01
N LEU A 36 -6.20 -4.24 10.96
CA LEU A 36 -7.30 -4.17 9.98
C LEU A 36 -6.82 -4.35 8.53
N TYR A 37 -5.83 -3.57 8.10
CA TYR A 37 -5.35 -3.61 6.71
C TYR A 37 -4.47 -4.82 6.40
N VAL A 38 -4.24 -5.71 7.37
CA VAL A 38 -3.59 -7.00 7.16
C VAL A 38 -4.64 -8.10 7.08
N THR A 39 -5.54 -8.17 8.05
CA THR A 39 -6.53 -9.25 8.13
C THR A 39 -7.59 -9.15 7.06
N GLU A 40 -7.97 -7.93 6.64
CA GLU A 40 -9.04 -7.72 5.65
C GLU A 40 -8.54 -7.69 4.19
N LEU A 41 -7.22 -7.72 3.96
CA LEU A 41 -6.62 -7.64 2.61
C LEU A 41 -5.84 -8.91 2.21
N VAL A 42 -6.33 -10.07 2.67
CA VAL A 42 -5.72 -11.37 2.37
C VAL A 42 -6.30 -11.93 1.07
N ALA A 43 -5.42 -12.26 0.11
CA ALA A 43 -5.78 -12.92 -1.14
C ALA A 43 -4.58 -13.70 -1.73
N PRO A 44 -4.82 -14.67 -2.63
CA PRO A 44 -3.75 -15.35 -3.34
C PRO A 44 -2.90 -14.39 -4.18
N GLY A 45 -1.57 -14.55 -4.12
CA GLY A 45 -0.65 -13.85 -5.02
C GLY A 45 -0.40 -12.37 -4.70
N VAL A 46 -0.83 -11.86 -3.54
CA VAL A 46 -0.55 -10.48 -3.11
C VAL A 46 0.66 -10.39 -2.18
N VAL A 47 1.09 -9.17 -1.90
CA VAL A 47 2.10 -8.80 -0.87
C VAL A 47 1.48 -7.73 0.02
N ASN A 48 1.83 -7.72 1.31
CA ASN A 48 1.57 -6.58 2.20
C ASN A 48 2.91 -6.08 2.74
N THR A 49 3.23 -4.80 2.54
CA THR A 49 4.43 -4.19 3.13
C THR A 49 4.04 -3.49 4.42
N MET A 50 4.21 -4.20 5.52
CA MET A 50 3.79 -3.75 6.85
C MET A 50 4.86 -2.87 7.49
N PRO A 51 4.50 -1.74 8.11
CA PRO A 51 5.36 -1.12 9.11
C PRO A 51 5.63 -2.09 10.26
N GLU A 52 6.79 -1.99 10.91
CA GLU A 52 7.21 -2.88 12.01
C GLU A 52 6.13 -3.03 13.09
N LYS A 53 5.53 -1.92 13.55
CA LYS A 53 4.45 -1.97 14.56
C LYS A 53 3.23 -2.79 14.11
N THR A 54 2.87 -2.72 12.83
CA THR A 54 1.75 -3.49 12.28
C THR A 54 2.11 -4.96 12.14
N LEU A 55 3.37 -5.26 11.77
CA LEU A 55 3.88 -6.62 11.76
C LEU A 55 3.83 -7.24 13.16
N ASP A 56 4.31 -6.52 14.18
CA ASP A 56 4.31 -6.96 15.57
C ASP A 56 2.88 -7.17 16.10
N ALA A 57 1.96 -6.23 15.85
CA ALA A 57 0.55 -6.37 16.24
C ALA A 57 -0.11 -7.58 15.55
N THR A 58 0.15 -7.76 14.26
CA THR A 58 -0.36 -8.93 13.51
C THR A 58 0.22 -10.23 14.06
N PHE A 59 1.50 -10.25 14.44
CA PHE A 59 2.14 -11.42 15.05
C PHE A 59 1.57 -11.74 16.43
N ASP A 60 1.31 -10.72 17.25
CA ASP A 60 0.77 -10.87 18.60
C ASP A 60 -0.69 -11.36 18.59
N HIS A 61 -1.56 -10.71 17.80
CA HIS A 61 -3.01 -10.95 17.89
C HIS A 61 -3.78 -10.86 16.55
N GLY A 62 -3.10 -10.95 15.41
CA GLY A 62 -3.75 -10.99 14.10
C GLY A 62 -4.56 -12.27 13.89
N VAL A 63 -5.79 -12.13 13.40
CA VAL A 63 -6.67 -13.27 13.07
C VAL A 63 -6.79 -13.41 11.55
N VAL A 64 -6.10 -14.40 10.98
CA VAL A 64 -6.15 -14.71 9.54
C VAL A 64 -7.11 -15.86 9.27
N THR A 65 -8.25 -15.57 8.62
CA THR A 65 -9.33 -16.53 8.37
C THR A 65 -9.31 -17.15 6.97
N GLY A 66 -8.43 -16.67 6.09
CA GLY A 66 -8.32 -17.12 4.70
C GLY A 66 -8.36 -15.95 3.74
N ASP A 67 -8.84 -16.18 2.52
CA ASP A 67 -9.07 -15.12 1.53
C ASP A 67 -10.25 -14.25 1.97
N THR A 68 -9.99 -12.95 2.17
CA THR A 68 -10.96 -11.95 2.62
C THR A 68 -11.36 -10.98 1.49
N ILE A 69 -10.80 -11.14 0.30
CA ILE A 69 -11.08 -10.26 -0.86
C ILE A 69 -12.02 -10.96 -1.84
N SER A 70 -11.81 -12.24 -2.13
CA SER A 70 -12.64 -12.96 -3.09
C SER A 70 -14.10 -13.00 -2.62
N GLY A 71 -15.01 -12.50 -3.45
CA GLY A 71 -16.44 -12.43 -3.15
C GLY A 71 -16.93 -11.08 -2.61
N THR A 72 -16.04 -10.17 -2.20
CA THR A 72 -16.44 -8.85 -1.66
C THR A 72 -16.57 -7.75 -2.72
N TYR A 73 -16.28 -8.06 -4.00
CA TYR A 73 -16.25 -7.05 -5.07
C TYR A 73 -17.55 -6.26 -5.25
N ALA A 74 -18.71 -6.91 -5.07
CA ALA A 74 -20.00 -6.24 -5.19
C ALA A 74 -20.23 -5.24 -4.05
N GLU A 75 -19.86 -5.62 -2.83
CA GLU A 75 -19.91 -4.75 -1.65
C GLU A 75 -18.95 -3.57 -1.79
N ALA A 76 -17.69 -3.83 -2.15
CA ALA A 76 -16.69 -2.80 -2.39
C ALA A 76 -17.15 -1.79 -3.46
N LYS A 77 -17.77 -2.26 -4.54
CA LYS A 77 -18.38 -1.38 -5.55
C LYS A 77 -19.55 -0.58 -4.99
N GLY A 78 -20.37 -1.20 -4.14
CA GLY A 78 -21.46 -0.51 -3.43
C GLY A 78 -20.95 0.65 -2.58
N VAL A 79 -19.86 0.47 -1.85
CA VAL A 79 -19.20 1.53 -1.06
C VAL A 79 -18.73 2.67 -1.97
N LEU A 80 -18.03 2.37 -3.07
CA LEU A 80 -17.57 3.40 -4.01
C LEU A 80 -18.72 4.17 -4.66
N ASN A 81 -19.80 3.47 -5.05
CA ASN A 81 -20.99 4.11 -5.61
C ASN A 81 -21.71 5.00 -4.58
N ALA A 82 -21.74 4.59 -3.30
CA ALA A 82 -22.33 5.39 -2.23
C ALA A 82 -21.54 6.69 -2.00
N LEU A 83 -20.20 6.62 -2.04
CA LEU A 83 -19.35 7.81 -1.99
C LEU A 83 -19.62 8.76 -3.17
N GLU A 84 -19.74 8.22 -4.39
CA GLU A 84 -20.11 9.02 -5.57
C GLU A 84 -21.50 9.66 -5.42
N GLY A 85 -22.48 8.94 -4.87
CA GLY A 85 -23.81 9.46 -4.57
C GLY A 85 -23.83 10.60 -3.53
N LEU A 86 -22.79 10.69 -2.70
CA LEU A 86 -22.56 11.81 -1.77
C LEU A 86 -21.77 12.96 -2.42
N GLY A 87 -21.44 12.86 -3.71
CA GLY A 87 -20.64 13.85 -4.45
C GLY A 87 -19.13 13.71 -4.24
N ILE A 88 -18.65 12.59 -3.69
CA ILE A 88 -17.22 12.35 -3.48
C ILE A 88 -16.67 11.64 -4.72
N SER A 89 -15.95 12.37 -5.57
CA SER A 89 -15.36 11.84 -6.79
C SER A 89 -14.13 10.98 -6.49
N TYR A 90 -14.20 9.69 -6.85
CA TYR A 90 -13.07 8.77 -6.74
C TYR A 90 -11.84 9.29 -7.53
N ASN A 91 -12.06 9.81 -8.73
CA ASN A 91 -10.98 10.30 -9.59
C ASN A 91 -10.28 11.53 -8.99
N GLU A 92 -11.05 12.45 -8.40
CA GLU A 92 -10.47 13.63 -7.74
C GLU A 92 -9.68 13.26 -6.50
N VAL A 93 -10.22 12.33 -5.68
CA VAL A 93 -9.52 11.84 -4.48
C VAL A 93 -8.21 11.14 -4.86
N VAL A 94 -8.22 10.26 -5.86
CA VAL A 94 -7.00 9.56 -6.30
C VAL A 94 -5.97 10.54 -6.87
N ALA A 95 -6.39 11.49 -7.70
CA ALA A 95 -5.48 12.51 -8.26
C ALA A 95 -4.85 13.38 -7.17
N LEU A 96 -5.64 13.76 -6.15
CA LEU A 96 -5.13 14.52 -5.01
C LEU A 96 -4.12 13.69 -4.21
N LEU A 97 -4.44 12.44 -3.87
CA LEU A 97 -3.54 11.56 -3.12
C LEU A 97 -2.24 11.28 -3.87
N GLU A 98 -2.28 11.16 -5.20
CA GLU A 98 -1.08 11.02 -6.03
C GLU A 98 -0.19 12.27 -5.95
N SER A 99 -0.78 13.46 -6.16
CA SER A 99 -0.05 14.73 -6.08
C SER A 99 0.58 14.95 -4.71
N GLU A 100 -0.21 14.80 -3.63
CA GLU A 100 0.29 14.96 -2.27
C GLU A 100 1.32 13.89 -1.90
N GLY A 101 1.17 12.68 -2.42
CA GLY A 101 2.14 11.60 -2.27
C GLY A 101 3.49 12.00 -2.84
N LEU A 102 3.51 12.47 -4.09
CA LEU A 102 4.73 12.96 -4.75
C LEU A 102 5.40 14.09 -3.96
N ASP A 103 4.62 15.06 -3.49
CA ASP A 103 5.15 16.20 -2.71
C ASP A 103 5.82 15.74 -1.40
N LYS A 104 5.19 14.79 -0.68
CA LYS A 104 5.76 14.19 0.55
C LYS A 104 7.05 13.43 0.26
N PHE A 105 7.13 12.70 -0.85
CA PHE A 105 8.35 12.01 -1.28
C PHE A 105 9.48 12.99 -1.63
N VAL A 106 9.18 14.04 -2.40
CA VAL A 106 10.17 15.08 -2.75
C VAL A 106 10.69 15.80 -1.49
N THR A 107 9.81 16.06 -0.53
CA THR A 107 10.17 16.68 0.75
C THR A 107 11.12 15.79 1.54
N SER A 108 10.74 14.52 1.75
CA SER A 108 11.57 13.54 2.47
C SER A 108 12.93 13.32 1.79
N TRP A 109 12.99 13.40 0.46
CA TRP A 109 14.25 13.31 -0.29
C TRP A 109 15.17 14.51 -0.07
N LYS A 110 14.61 15.72 -0.04
CA LYS A 110 15.38 16.95 0.25
C LYS A 110 15.93 16.94 1.68
N GLU A 111 15.15 16.47 2.63
CA GLU A 111 15.58 16.29 4.03
C GLU A 111 16.77 15.33 4.11
N LEU A 112 16.68 14.16 3.46
CA LEU A 112 17.78 13.20 3.39
C LEU A 112 19.05 13.81 2.78
N LEU A 113 18.94 14.57 1.68
CA LEU A 113 20.09 15.22 1.06
C LEU A 113 20.75 16.24 2.01
N ALA A 114 19.94 17.06 2.70
CA ALA A 114 20.45 18.04 3.66
C ALA A 114 21.20 17.37 4.82
N ASP A 115 20.68 16.26 5.34
CA ASP A 115 21.33 15.49 6.41
C ASP A 115 22.69 14.92 5.95
N VAL A 116 22.75 14.36 4.74
CA VAL A 116 23.99 13.84 4.15
C VAL A 116 25.02 14.96 3.91
N GLU A 117 24.59 16.11 3.40
CA GLU A 117 25.45 17.28 3.22
C GLU A 117 26.02 17.78 4.55
N GLY A 118 25.19 17.85 5.59
CA GLY A 118 25.60 18.20 6.95
C GLY A 118 26.65 17.24 7.50
N ALA A 119 26.43 15.93 7.36
CA ALA A 119 27.37 14.90 7.78
C ALA A 119 28.72 14.99 7.04
N LEU A 120 28.70 15.19 5.72
CA LEU A 120 29.92 15.37 4.92
C LEU A 120 30.70 16.63 5.31
N ALA A 121 30.00 17.74 5.57
CA ALA A 121 30.62 18.99 6.01
C ALA A 121 31.27 18.84 7.39
N ALA A 122 30.62 18.12 8.33
CA ALA A 122 31.19 17.82 9.64
C ALA A 122 32.46 16.96 9.52
N ALA A 123 32.41 15.88 8.72
CA ALA A 123 33.55 14.97 8.52
C ALA A 123 34.78 15.67 7.90
N ARG A 124 34.56 16.64 7.00
CA ARG A 124 35.64 17.46 6.42
C ARG A 124 36.29 18.42 7.41
N LYS A 125 35.53 18.93 8.40
CA LYS A 125 36.06 19.83 9.44
C LYS A 125 36.85 19.09 10.52
N SER A 126 36.58 17.81 10.71
CA SER A 126 37.26 16.94 11.66
C SER A 126 38.53 16.25 11.11
N SER A 127 38.79 16.38 9.81
CA SER A 127 40.03 15.92 9.13
C SER A 127 41.04 17.07 9.04
#